data_AF-C5T8X8-F1
#
_entry.id   AF-C5T8X8-F1
#
_cell.length_a   1.000
_cell.length_b   1.000
_cell.length_c   1.000
_cell.angle_alpha   90.00
_cell.angle_beta   90.00
_cell.angle_gamma   90.00
#
_symmetry.space_group_name_H-M   'P 1'
#
loop_
_entity.id
_entity.type
_entity.pdbx_description
1 polymer ?
#
loop_
_entity_poly.entity_id
_entity_poly.type
_entity_poly.pdbx_seq_one_letter_code
_entity_poly.pdbx_strand_id
1 'polypeptide(L)'
;GEAPTSVCLELADSDATRAWWPQRFAAQLTVVLGPGSLRVALAVRNTGASAWDFTTALHTYLRVDAIEQVRLDGLEGCARWNAVADVRGTQQGPVEFVGEYDSVFQAPPGPLRLRDGAHGLQVSQSSGLSNTVVWNPGADLCARLNDLPAEGYRSMLCVEAAQIDQPVTLAPQARWQGWQEFRALPAL
;
A
#
# COMPACT_ATOMS: atom_id res chain seq x y z
N GLY A 1 -13.86 -14.12 -24.95
CA GLY A 1 -12.92 -13.79 -23.88
C GLY A 1 -13.74 -13.58 -22.63
N GLU A 2 -13.43 -14.32 -21.57
CA GLU A 2 -14.17 -14.23 -20.31
C GLU A 2 -13.87 -12.89 -19.64
N ALA A 3 -14.90 -12.22 -19.12
CA ALA A 3 -14.70 -10.97 -18.38
C ALA A 3 -13.88 -11.27 -17.11
N PRO A 4 -12.95 -10.40 -16.70
CA PRO A 4 -12.19 -10.61 -15.48
C PRO A 4 -13.13 -10.69 -14.27
N THR A 5 -12.84 -11.60 -13.34
CA THR A 5 -13.63 -11.75 -12.11
C THR A 5 -13.41 -10.51 -11.25
N SER A 6 -14.49 -9.80 -10.90
CA SER A 6 -14.38 -8.56 -10.13
C SER A 6 -15.50 -8.39 -9.12
N VAL A 7 -15.20 -7.67 -8.03
CA VAL A 7 -16.16 -7.22 -7.02
C VAL A 7 -15.92 -5.74 -6.72
N CYS A 8 -16.99 -4.98 -6.51
CA CYS A 8 -16.95 -3.60 -6.06
C CYS A 8 -17.65 -3.52 -4.71
N LEU A 9 -16.96 -2.99 -3.70
CA LEU A 9 -17.47 -2.72 -2.37
C LEU A 9 -17.65 -1.22 -2.21
N GLU A 10 -18.71 -0.78 -1.54
CA GLU A 10 -19.02 0.64 -1.39
C GLU A 10 -19.15 1.03 0.08
N LEU A 11 -18.69 2.24 0.41
CA LEU A 11 -18.87 2.88 1.71
C LEU A 11 -19.26 4.34 1.49
N ALA A 12 -20.37 4.77 2.08
CA ALA A 12 -20.81 6.16 2.06
C ALA A 12 -20.91 6.74 3.48
N ASP A 13 -20.88 8.06 3.58
CA ASP A 13 -21.04 8.73 4.87
C ASP A 13 -22.41 8.44 5.52
N SER A 14 -22.40 8.27 6.84
CA SER A 14 -23.57 8.06 7.68
C SER A 14 -23.59 9.05 8.84
N ASP A 15 -24.68 9.11 9.61
CA ASP A 15 -24.71 9.93 10.83
C ASP A 15 -23.61 9.52 11.81
N ALA A 16 -23.33 8.22 11.92
CA ALA A 16 -22.26 7.70 12.77
C ALA A 16 -20.87 8.17 12.32
N THR A 17 -20.55 8.12 11.02
CA THR A 17 -19.23 8.60 10.55
C THR A 17 -19.11 10.11 10.66
N ARG A 18 -20.20 10.84 10.35
CA ARG A 18 -20.23 12.32 10.42
C ARG A 18 -20.13 12.86 11.84
N ALA A 19 -20.48 12.07 12.85
CA ALA A 19 -20.27 12.44 14.25
C ALA A 19 -18.78 12.59 14.63
N TRP A 20 -17.90 11.81 13.98
CA TRP A 20 -16.45 11.85 14.22
C TRP A 20 -15.71 12.73 13.20
N TRP A 21 -16.12 12.65 11.94
CA TRP A 21 -15.52 13.39 10.84
C TRP A 21 -16.63 13.95 9.95
N PRO A 22 -16.98 15.25 10.07
CA PRO A 22 -18.22 15.84 9.52
C PRO A 22 -18.14 16.09 8.00
N GLN A 23 -17.57 15.16 7.25
CA GLN A 23 -17.47 15.21 5.79
C GLN A 23 -18.42 14.21 5.13
N ARG A 24 -18.92 14.61 3.95
CA ARG A 24 -19.76 13.74 3.11
C ARG A 24 -18.92 13.11 2.02
N PHE A 25 -18.95 11.78 1.92
CA PHE A 25 -18.11 11.04 1.01
C PHE A 25 -18.82 9.79 0.46
N ALA A 26 -18.34 9.33 -0.69
CA ALA A 26 -18.57 7.97 -1.18
C ALA A 26 -17.23 7.38 -1.59
N ALA A 27 -16.93 6.16 -1.12
CA ALA A 27 -15.75 5.41 -1.45
C ALA A 27 -16.14 4.08 -2.12
N GLN A 28 -15.37 3.67 -3.11
CA GLN A 28 -15.53 2.39 -3.80
C GLN A 28 -14.20 1.66 -3.80
N LEU A 29 -14.20 0.40 -3.36
CA LEU A 29 -13.05 -0.51 -3.45
C LEU A 29 -13.36 -1.59 -4.48
N THR A 30 -12.66 -1.53 -5.61
CA THR A 30 -12.80 -2.50 -6.69
C THR A 30 -11.64 -3.48 -6.67
N VAL A 31 -11.96 -4.77 -6.56
CA VAL A 31 -10.99 -5.87 -6.65
C VAL A 31 -11.20 -6.60 -7.95
N VAL A 32 -10.14 -6.73 -8.74
CA VAL A 32 -10.13 -7.45 -10.02
C VAL A 32 -9.11 -8.57 -9.94
N LEU A 33 -9.59 -9.80 -10.13
CA LEU A 33 -8.78 -11.01 -10.18
C LEU A 33 -8.67 -11.49 -11.62
N GLY A 34 -7.44 -11.72 -12.06
CA GLY A 34 -7.13 -12.33 -13.34
C GLY A 34 -6.08 -13.43 -13.21
N PRO A 35 -5.82 -14.22 -14.26
CA PRO A 35 -4.75 -15.21 -14.24
C PRO A 35 -3.41 -14.57 -13.83
N GLY A 36 -2.85 -15.04 -12.72
CA GLY A 36 -1.59 -14.56 -12.16
C GLY A 36 -1.56 -13.08 -11.76
N SER A 37 -2.71 -12.41 -11.60
CA SER A 37 -2.75 -10.99 -11.23
C SER A 37 -3.93 -10.60 -10.35
N LEU A 38 -3.69 -9.64 -9.48
CA LEU A 38 -4.67 -9.02 -8.59
C LEU A 38 -4.52 -7.51 -8.69
N ARG A 39 -5.62 -6.79 -8.91
CA ARG A 39 -5.64 -5.33 -8.81
C ARG A 39 -6.68 -4.89 -7.79
N VAL A 40 -6.28 -3.98 -6.91
CA VAL A 40 -7.16 -3.31 -5.95
C VAL A 40 -7.16 -1.83 -6.25
N ALA A 41 -8.34 -1.25 -6.47
CA ALA A 41 -8.51 0.17 -6.76
C ALA A 41 -9.44 0.82 -5.73
N LEU A 42 -9.03 1.96 -5.19
CA LEU A 42 -9.83 2.82 -4.35
C LEU A 42 -10.24 4.06 -5.15
N ALA A 43 -11.53 4.35 -5.17
CA ALA A 43 -12.06 5.63 -5.66
C ALA A 43 -12.78 6.34 -4.52
N VAL A 44 -12.57 7.65 -4.41
CA VAL A 44 -13.16 8.49 -3.38
C VAL A 44 -13.82 9.70 -4.02
N ARG A 45 -15.03 10.03 -3.59
CA ARG A 45 -15.80 11.17 -4.06
C ARG A 45 -16.24 12.04 -2.89
N ASN A 46 -16.03 13.34 -3.02
CA ASN A 46 -16.67 14.33 -2.17
C ASN A 46 -18.13 14.51 -2.58
N THR A 47 -19.07 14.06 -1.76
CA THR A 47 -20.52 14.19 -2.03
C THR A 47 -21.12 15.44 -1.39
N GLY A 48 -20.31 16.19 -0.63
CA GLY A 48 -20.71 17.39 0.09
C GLY A 48 -20.57 18.69 -0.70
N ALA A 49 -20.67 19.80 0.04
CA ALA A 49 -20.65 21.17 -0.48
C ALA A 49 -19.36 21.95 -0.13
N SER A 50 -18.45 21.34 0.63
CA SER A 50 -17.17 21.96 1.04
C SER A 50 -16.01 21.06 0.68
N ALA A 51 -14.87 21.65 0.35
CA ALA A 51 -13.65 20.90 0.09
C ALA A 51 -13.11 20.27 1.38
N TRP A 52 -12.47 19.11 1.25
CA TRP A 52 -11.79 18.43 2.35
C TRP A 52 -10.59 17.65 1.85
N ASP A 53 -9.65 17.43 2.77
CA ASP A 53 -8.39 16.75 2.52
C ASP A 53 -8.40 15.33 3.09
N PHE A 54 -7.66 14.43 2.45
CA PHE A 54 -7.41 13.10 3.00
C PHE A 54 -6.05 12.55 2.55
N THR A 55 -5.48 11.68 3.38
CA THR A 55 -4.40 10.75 3.01
C THR A 55 -4.99 9.34 2.94
N THR A 56 -4.32 8.42 2.25
CA THR A 56 -4.82 7.05 2.10
C THR A 56 -3.69 6.06 1.82
N ALA A 57 -3.90 4.80 2.14
CA ALA A 57 -3.04 3.70 1.74
C ALA A 57 -3.86 2.44 1.42
N LEU A 58 -3.37 1.64 0.48
CA LEU A 58 -3.72 0.23 0.33
C LEU A 58 -2.68 -0.56 1.10
N HIS A 59 -2.96 -0.84 2.38
CA HIS A 59 -2.01 -1.40 3.35
C HIS A 59 -1.79 -2.92 3.15
N THR A 60 -1.25 -3.30 2.00
CA THR A 60 -1.18 -4.71 1.58
C THR A 60 -0.14 -5.51 2.37
N TYR A 61 -0.58 -6.58 3.02
CA TYR A 61 0.28 -7.61 3.63
C TYR A 61 0.54 -8.72 2.61
N LEU A 62 1.79 -8.88 2.19
CA LEU A 62 2.23 -9.96 1.32
C LEU A 62 2.80 -11.09 2.16
N ARG A 63 2.35 -12.32 1.90
CA ARG A 63 2.98 -13.51 2.49
C ARG A 63 4.35 -13.72 1.86
N VAL A 64 5.35 -13.95 2.70
CA VAL A 64 6.71 -14.36 2.31
C VAL A 64 7.11 -15.61 3.09
N ASP A 65 8.07 -16.37 2.59
CA ASP A 65 8.54 -17.61 3.22
C ASP A 65 9.51 -17.33 4.36
N ALA A 66 10.45 -16.40 4.16
CA ALA A 66 11.37 -15.95 5.22
C ALA A 66 11.81 -14.51 4.96
N ILE A 67 11.36 -13.57 5.78
CA ILE A 67 11.65 -12.13 5.63
C ILE A 67 13.15 -11.81 5.48
N GLU A 68 14.02 -12.60 6.11
CA GLU A 68 15.47 -12.42 6.05
C GLU A 68 16.07 -12.73 4.67
N GLN A 69 15.33 -13.42 3.80
CA GLN A 69 15.72 -13.76 2.42
C GLN A 69 15.02 -12.88 1.38
N VAL A 70 14.07 -12.05 1.83
CA VAL A 70 13.27 -11.21 0.95
C VAL A 70 14.09 -10.02 0.49
N ARG A 71 13.97 -9.73 -0.80
CA ARG A 71 14.55 -8.53 -1.41
C ARG A 71 13.48 -7.79 -2.22
N LEU A 72 13.39 -6.48 -2.02
CA LEU A 72 12.51 -5.61 -2.81
C LEU A 72 13.35 -4.64 -3.66
N ASP A 73 13.33 -4.86 -4.97
CA ASP A 73 13.98 -4.01 -5.96
C ASP A 73 13.02 -2.92 -6.48
N GLY A 74 13.58 -1.84 -7.01
CA GLY A 74 12.86 -0.75 -7.71
C GLY A 74 12.76 0.54 -6.91
N LEU A 75 13.22 0.54 -5.65
CA LEU A 75 13.25 1.72 -4.77
C LEU A 75 14.64 2.37 -4.70
N GLU A 76 15.65 1.81 -5.36
CA GLU A 76 17.00 2.36 -5.45
C GLU A 76 16.96 3.80 -5.97
N GLY A 77 17.56 4.74 -5.24
CA GLY A 77 17.61 6.14 -5.63
C GLY A 77 16.33 6.94 -5.35
N CYS A 78 15.25 6.31 -4.86
CA CYS A 78 14.05 7.02 -4.43
C CYS A 78 14.30 7.85 -3.16
N ALA A 79 13.64 9.00 -3.06
CA ALA A 79 13.52 9.73 -1.80
C ALA A 79 12.79 8.86 -0.78
N ARG A 80 13.33 8.78 0.44
CA ARG A 80 12.86 7.91 1.51
C ARG A 80 12.78 8.69 2.82
N TRP A 81 11.73 8.46 3.58
CA TRP A 81 11.62 8.77 4.99
C TRP A 81 11.61 7.45 5.77
N ASN A 82 12.63 7.24 6.61
CA ASN A 82 12.66 6.15 7.58
C ASN A 82 11.89 6.61 8.83
N ALA A 83 10.71 6.05 9.06
CA ALA A 83 9.84 6.44 10.16
C ALA A 83 10.34 5.92 11.53
N VAL A 84 11.06 4.79 11.56
CA VAL A 84 11.67 4.26 12.80
C VAL A 84 12.70 5.22 13.38
N ALA A 85 13.58 5.74 12.52
CA ALA A 85 14.65 6.64 12.93
C ALA A 85 14.29 8.13 12.81
N ASP A 86 13.14 8.44 12.20
CA ASP A 86 12.70 9.76 11.77
C ASP A 86 13.75 10.53 10.94
N VAL A 87 14.28 9.86 9.90
CA VAL A 87 15.32 10.43 9.02
C VAL A 87 14.90 10.37 7.57
N ARG A 88 15.07 11.48 6.85
CA ARG A 88 14.89 11.56 5.39
C ARG A 88 16.22 11.40 4.67
N GLY A 89 16.17 10.78 3.51
CA GLY A 89 17.34 10.57 2.65
C GLY A 89 16.97 9.90 1.33
N THR A 90 17.93 9.19 0.76
CA THR A 90 17.77 8.46 -0.50
C THR A 90 18.10 6.99 -0.28
N GLN A 91 17.22 6.11 -0.75
CA GLN A 91 17.42 4.67 -0.65
C GLN A 91 18.65 4.21 -1.44
N GLN A 92 19.51 3.44 -0.79
CA GLN A 92 20.72 2.88 -1.39
C GLN A 92 20.54 1.38 -1.59
N GLY A 93 20.69 0.92 -2.81
CA GLY A 93 20.51 -0.50 -3.12
C GLY A 93 19.09 -1.01 -2.82
N PRO A 94 18.87 -2.32 -2.98
CA PRO A 94 17.57 -2.92 -2.73
C PRO A 94 17.16 -2.77 -1.27
N VAL A 95 15.87 -2.91 -0.99
CA VAL A 95 15.38 -3.01 0.39
C VAL A 95 15.55 -4.44 0.87
N GLU A 96 16.24 -4.58 2.01
CA GLU A 96 16.51 -5.80 2.74
C GLU A 96 16.14 -5.58 4.22
N PHE A 97 15.83 -6.65 4.93
CA PHE A 97 15.15 -6.56 6.23
C PHE A 97 16.04 -7.07 7.36
N VAL A 98 16.37 -6.18 8.30
CA VAL A 98 17.07 -6.50 9.54
C VAL A 98 16.37 -5.77 10.69
N GLY A 99 15.64 -6.52 11.52
CA GLY A 99 14.83 -5.95 12.60
C GLY A 99 13.56 -5.26 12.09
N GLU A 100 13.10 -4.26 12.84
CA GLU A 100 11.96 -3.43 12.46
C GLU A 100 12.31 -2.55 11.25
N TYR A 101 11.40 -2.51 10.28
CA TYR A 101 11.53 -1.70 9.08
C TYR A 101 10.23 -0.92 8.87
N ASP A 102 10.34 0.41 8.81
CA ASP A 102 9.22 1.29 8.46
C ASP A 102 9.77 2.45 7.62
N SER A 103 9.40 2.50 6.35
CA SER A 103 9.83 3.58 5.47
C SER A 103 8.78 3.95 4.43
N VAL A 104 8.64 5.25 4.21
CA VAL A 104 7.83 5.86 3.15
C VAL A 104 8.76 6.32 2.04
N PHE A 105 8.46 5.94 0.81
CA PHE A 105 9.22 6.30 -0.38
C PHE A 105 8.37 7.17 -1.29
N GLN A 106 9.01 8.07 -2.05
CA GLN A 106 8.40 8.58 -3.27
C GLN A 106 8.29 7.42 -4.26
N ALA A 107 7.07 7.13 -4.73
CA ALA A 107 6.80 6.00 -5.60
C ALA A 107 7.57 6.14 -6.93
N PRO A 108 8.31 5.11 -7.36
CA PRO A 108 8.98 5.13 -8.65
C PRO A 108 7.98 5.05 -9.81
N PRO A 109 8.33 5.52 -11.01
CA PRO A 109 7.47 5.39 -12.20
C PRO A 109 7.40 3.94 -12.71
N GLY A 110 8.37 3.10 -12.35
CA GLY A 110 8.44 1.69 -12.73
C GLY A 110 7.89 0.75 -11.65
N PRO A 111 7.66 -0.53 -11.99
CA PRO A 111 7.22 -1.52 -11.03
C PRO A 111 8.32 -1.87 -10.03
N LEU A 112 7.91 -2.24 -8.82
CA LEU A 112 8.76 -2.91 -7.84
C LEU A 112 8.80 -4.41 -8.14
N ARG A 113 9.90 -5.06 -7.73
CA ARG A 113 10.05 -6.52 -7.83
C ARG A 113 10.39 -7.08 -6.47
N LEU A 114 9.44 -7.81 -5.91
CA LEU A 114 9.65 -8.61 -4.71
C LEU A 114 10.22 -9.97 -5.11
N ARG A 115 11.29 -10.38 -4.44
CA ARG A 115 11.89 -11.71 -4.58
C ARG A 115 11.88 -12.41 -3.24
N ASP A 116 11.42 -13.65 -3.27
CA ASP A 116 11.32 -14.53 -2.11
C ASP A 116 11.70 -15.94 -2.56
N GLY A 117 13.01 -16.24 -2.54
CA GLY A 117 13.55 -17.49 -3.09
C GLY A 117 13.19 -17.69 -4.57
N ALA A 118 12.42 -18.76 -4.85
CA ALA A 118 11.95 -19.10 -6.19
C ALA A 118 10.70 -18.30 -6.62
N HIS A 119 10.07 -17.57 -5.70
CA HIS A 119 8.87 -16.78 -5.94
C HIS A 119 9.23 -15.33 -6.27
N GLY A 120 8.54 -14.77 -7.27
CA GLY A 120 8.68 -13.38 -7.66
C GLY A 120 7.33 -12.72 -7.83
N LEU A 121 7.21 -11.49 -7.35
CA LEU A 121 6.01 -10.67 -7.51
C LEU A 121 6.38 -9.30 -8.05
N GLN A 122 5.72 -8.90 -9.13
CA GLN A 122 5.76 -7.51 -9.58
C GLN A 122 4.66 -6.73 -8.85
N VAL A 123 5.04 -5.61 -8.22
CA VAL A 123 4.11 -4.69 -7.58
C VAL A 123 4.10 -3.38 -8.36
N SER A 124 2.94 -2.84 -8.66
CA SER A 124 2.78 -1.60 -9.42
C SER A 124 1.67 -0.77 -8.80
N GLN A 125 1.73 0.55 -8.97
CA GLN A 125 0.69 1.45 -8.47
C GLN A 125 0.43 2.59 -9.45
N SER A 126 -0.77 3.15 -9.35
CA SER A 126 -1.14 4.36 -10.10
C SER A 126 -0.43 5.60 -9.59
N SER A 127 -0.30 6.62 -10.42
CA SER A 127 0.18 7.95 -10.00
C SER A 127 -0.72 8.66 -8.97
N GLY A 128 -1.97 8.21 -8.77
CA GLY A 128 -2.85 8.72 -7.71
C GLY A 128 -2.34 8.39 -6.31
N LEU A 129 -1.51 7.35 -6.18
CA LEU A 129 -0.82 6.94 -4.97
C LEU A 129 0.67 7.21 -5.18
N SER A 130 1.13 8.38 -4.75
CA SER A 130 2.50 8.87 -5.04
C SER A 130 3.56 8.40 -4.05
N ASN A 131 3.18 7.63 -3.03
CA ASN A 131 4.08 7.05 -2.05
C ASN A 131 4.02 5.52 -2.06
N THR A 132 5.13 4.87 -1.76
CA THR A 132 5.18 3.45 -1.39
C THR A 132 5.57 3.35 0.07
N VAL A 133 4.80 2.65 0.90
CA VAL A 133 5.23 2.30 2.27
C VAL A 133 5.74 0.88 2.26
N VAL A 134 6.87 0.65 2.91
CA VAL A 134 7.42 -0.69 3.14
C VAL A 134 7.54 -0.88 4.63
N TRP A 135 6.86 -1.90 5.15
CA TRP A 135 6.81 -2.14 6.59
C TRP A 135 6.97 -3.62 6.95
N ASN A 136 7.77 -3.87 7.98
CA ASN A 136 7.83 -5.12 8.72
C ASN A 136 8.07 -4.77 10.20
N PRO A 137 7.26 -5.28 11.14
CA PRO A 137 7.38 -4.88 12.54
C PRO A 137 8.69 -5.37 13.20
N GLY A 138 9.35 -6.40 12.64
CA GLY A 138 10.41 -7.10 13.35
C GLY A 138 9.92 -7.80 14.63
N ALA A 139 10.82 -8.50 15.30
CA ALA A 139 10.45 -9.33 16.46
C ALA A 139 9.88 -8.51 17.62
N ASP A 140 10.55 -7.42 18.00
CA ASP A 140 10.21 -6.68 19.22
C ASP A 140 8.84 -5.99 19.13
N LEU A 141 8.53 -5.32 18.02
CA LEU A 141 7.21 -4.70 17.82
C LEU A 141 6.14 -5.77 17.62
N CYS A 142 6.41 -6.83 16.85
CA CYS A 142 5.44 -7.88 16.60
C CYS A 142 4.99 -8.57 17.91
N ALA A 143 5.91 -8.80 18.85
CA ALA A 143 5.59 -9.36 20.17
C ALA A 143 4.66 -8.47 21.02
N ARG A 144 4.47 -7.19 20.67
CA ARG A 144 3.56 -6.24 21.34
C ARG A 144 2.24 -6.05 20.60
N LEU A 145 2.11 -6.58 19.38
CA LEU A 145 0.90 -6.48 18.57
C LEU A 145 -0.04 -7.64 18.91
N ASN A 146 -1.15 -7.35 19.58
CA ASN A 146 -2.09 -8.38 20.06
C ASN A 146 -2.85 -9.10 18.94
N ASP A 147 -2.88 -8.51 17.74
CA ASP A 147 -3.56 -9.01 16.55
C ASP A 147 -2.62 -9.73 15.57
N LEU A 148 -1.34 -9.88 15.91
CA LEU A 148 -0.36 -10.69 15.17
C LEU A 148 0.23 -11.80 16.04
N PRO A 149 0.48 -13.00 15.48
CA PRO A 149 1.32 -13.99 16.16
C PRO A 149 2.70 -13.39 16.43
N ALA A 150 3.33 -13.73 17.57
CA ALA A 150 4.62 -13.15 17.97
C ALA A 150 5.73 -13.28 16.90
N GLU A 151 5.74 -14.40 16.16
CA GLU A 151 6.67 -14.66 15.06
C GLU A 151 6.09 -14.34 13.68
N GLY A 152 4.92 -13.69 13.62
CA GLY A 152 4.19 -13.40 12.38
C GLY A 152 4.99 -12.53 11.42
N TYR A 153 5.82 -11.64 11.96
CA TYR A 153 6.73 -10.78 11.21
C TYR A 153 7.64 -11.56 10.24
N ARG A 154 7.98 -12.81 10.55
CA ARG A 154 8.87 -13.64 9.71
C ARG A 154 8.29 -13.99 8.35
N SER A 155 6.96 -13.99 8.24
CA SER A 155 6.21 -14.50 7.09
C SER A 155 5.37 -13.44 6.37
N MET A 156 5.63 -12.17 6.65
CA MET A 156 4.92 -11.05 6.04
C MET A 156 5.86 -9.93 5.59
N LEU A 157 5.47 -9.22 4.53
CA LEU A 157 6.00 -7.92 4.18
C LEU A 157 4.84 -7.00 3.77
N CYS A 158 4.77 -5.80 4.34
CA CYS A 158 3.88 -4.77 3.82
C CYS A 158 4.55 -4.01 2.69
N VAL A 159 3.89 -3.97 1.54
CA VAL A 159 4.24 -3.11 0.41
C VAL A 159 2.98 -2.39 -0.01
N GLU A 160 2.88 -1.11 0.32
CA GLU A 160 1.64 -0.36 0.29
C GLU A 160 1.70 0.71 -0.78
N ALA A 161 0.64 0.82 -1.58
CA ALA A 161 0.46 1.98 -2.43
C ALA A 161 -0.28 3.05 -1.63
N ALA A 162 0.34 4.21 -1.46
CA ALA A 162 -0.11 5.23 -0.52
C ALA A 162 -0.05 6.66 -1.07
N GLN A 163 -0.72 7.57 -0.38
CA GLN A 163 -0.65 9.00 -0.55
C GLN A 163 -0.54 9.62 0.86
N ILE A 164 0.70 9.92 1.26
CA ILE A 164 1.07 10.25 2.65
C ILE A 164 1.62 11.66 2.75
N ASP A 165 2.70 11.96 2.01
CA ASP A 165 3.44 13.23 2.18
C ASP A 165 2.61 14.46 1.79
N GLN A 166 1.70 14.29 0.83
CA GLN A 166 0.83 15.34 0.32
C GLN A 166 -0.62 14.87 0.35
N PRO A 167 -1.49 15.45 1.21
CA PRO A 167 -2.90 15.14 1.20
C PRO A 167 -3.55 15.43 -0.16
N VAL A 168 -4.57 14.66 -0.51
CA VAL A 168 -5.44 14.95 -1.65
C VAL A 168 -6.54 15.90 -1.18
N THR A 169 -6.65 17.06 -1.82
CA THR A 169 -7.79 17.97 -1.64
C THR A 169 -8.89 17.64 -2.64
N LEU A 170 -10.08 17.27 -2.16
CA LEU A 170 -11.25 17.05 -2.99
C LEU A 170 -12.22 18.23 -2.89
N ALA A 171 -12.34 18.98 -3.98
CA ALA A 171 -13.40 19.97 -4.15
C ALA A 171 -14.80 19.32 -4.11
N PRO A 172 -15.88 20.10 -3.86
CA PRO A 172 -17.24 19.59 -3.88
C PRO A 172 -17.54 18.81 -5.17
N GLN A 173 -18.13 17.62 -5.04
CA GLN A 173 -18.50 16.73 -6.15
C GLN A 173 -17.33 16.10 -6.94
N ALA A 174 -16.08 16.47 -6.63
CA ALA A 174 -14.88 15.94 -7.26
C ALA A 174 -14.59 14.49 -6.85
N ARG A 175 -13.76 13.82 -7.65
CA ARG A 175 -13.38 12.42 -7.48
C ARG A 175 -11.87 12.27 -7.56
N TRP A 176 -11.33 11.33 -6.79
CA TRP A 176 -9.97 10.85 -6.87
C TRP A 176 -9.98 9.32 -6.99
N GLN A 177 -8.95 8.75 -7.60
CA GLN A 177 -8.75 7.31 -7.63
C GLN A 177 -7.27 6.94 -7.54
N GLY A 178 -7.01 5.79 -6.95
CA GLY A 178 -5.69 5.17 -6.89
C GLY A 178 -5.81 3.65 -6.94
N TRP A 179 -4.79 2.95 -7.44
CA TRP A 179 -4.78 1.49 -7.47
C TRP A 179 -3.39 0.91 -7.20
N GLN A 180 -3.39 -0.32 -6.71
CA GLN A 180 -2.22 -1.19 -6.61
C GLN A 180 -2.49 -2.49 -7.39
N GLU A 181 -1.51 -2.96 -8.13
CA GLU A 181 -1.56 -4.20 -8.90
C GLU A 181 -0.38 -5.10 -8.55
N PHE A 182 -0.69 -6.39 -8.50
CA PHE A 182 0.25 -7.47 -8.26
C PHE A 182 0.21 -8.42 -9.45
N ARG A 183 1.38 -8.84 -9.93
CA ARG A 183 1.51 -9.85 -10.97
C ARG A 183 2.55 -10.87 -10.56
N ALA A 184 2.14 -12.14 -10.50
CA ALA A 184 3.06 -13.24 -10.28
C ALA A 184 4.06 -13.29 -11.44
N LEU A 185 5.35 -13.35 -11.10
CA LEU A 185 6.41 -13.55 -12.07
C LEU A 185 6.62 -15.06 -12.27
N PRO A 186 7.00 -15.50 -13.48
CA PRO A 186 7.44 -16.88 -13.69
C PRO A 186 8.58 -17.22 -12.72
N ALA A 187 8.57 -18.44 -12.20
CA ALA A 187 9.73 -18.97 -11.50
C ALA A 187 10.94 -18.95 -12.45
N LEU A 188 12.11 -18.61 -11.91
CA LEU A 188 13.38 -18.66 -12.64
C LEU A 188 13.78 -20.11 -12.97
#